data_AF-A6UX61-F1
#
_entry.id   AF-A6UX61-F1
#
_cell.length_a   1.000
_cell.length_b   1.000
_cell.length_c   1.000
_cell.angle_alpha   90.00
_cell.angle_beta   90.00
_cell.angle_gamma   90.00
#
_symmetry.space_group_name_H-M   'P 1'
#
loop_
_entity.id
_entity.type
_entity.pdbx_description
1 polymer ?
#
loop_
_entity_poly.entity_id
_entity_poly.type
_entity_poly.pdbx_seq_one_letter_code
_entity_poly.pdbx_strand_id
1 'polypeptide(L)'
;MELPTINTIKEKIKIHHLFLMVGCIYISLSSVSYYSGFLAFFSLIFFYLSYIVGEKLYYNLKLDNLIDNANITGKYKINYSKHYKFGLILLFIGILFIFFNLLWVRGVPLFDPDSRRFLNVPFTALSRLLLIGWAITVASNLNLNRLKILIYSLVFSSLIMLLGYRTNGMILLLSILFVAYYSNRIKTKELIYSSGGLFLILIAMSLQRLYTMGIGGIPLISRIDLTMSVFDIIVKDFNGAFLGLLHYSAIFSYFGMASGARNIIANNIGVTSVSITPTIFGAVIGDYGILGIIPYFGILGIFLGLFYKIAEKLKGVYLGVFAIVVSYLIVSIETGLLDFDVLLYYLFGFILCIYASIKYILIDKFKK
;
A
#
# COMPACT_ATOMS: atom_id res chain seq x y z
N MET A 1 -43.14 26.91 5.66
CA MET A 1 -42.25 26.72 4.50
C MET A 1 -41.06 25.93 5.01
N GLU A 2 -41.19 24.61 5.01
CA GLU A 2 -40.13 23.71 5.47
C GLU A 2 -39.02 23.71 4.40
N LEU A 3 -37.83 24.19 4.79
CA LEU A 3 -36.65 24.10 3.96
C LEU A 3 -36.36 22.61 3.70
N PRO A 4 -36.11 22.21 2.44
CA PRO A 4 -35.79 20.83 2.13
C PRO A 4 -34.48 20.48 2.83
N THR A 5 -34.54 19.46 3.68
CA THR A 5 -33.36 18.83 4.28
C THR A 5 -32.45 18.37 3.14
N ILE A 6 -31.39 19.13 2.89
CA ILE A 6 -30.28 18.72 2.05
C ILE A 6 -29.78 17.42 2.67
N ASN A 7 -30.13 16.30 2.05
CA ASN A 7 -29.50 15.01 2.28
C ASN A 7 -28.03 15.20 1.95
N THR A 8 -27.23 15.55 2.95
CA THR A 8 -25.78 15.56 2.85
C THR A 8 -25.38 14.11 2.59
N ILE A 9 -25.25 13.77 1.31
CA ILE A 9 -24.46 12.63 0.88
C ILE A 9 -23.10 12.87 1.54
N LYS A 10 -22.80 12.11 2.61
CA LYS A 10 -21.49 12.12 3.24
C LYS A 10 -20.52 11.60 2.19
N GLU A 11 -19.99 12.50 1.36
CA GLU A 11 -18.96 12.16 0.40
C GLU A 11 -17.75 11.67 1.17
N LYS A 12 -17.58 10.35 1.19
CA LYS A 12 -16.36 9.73 1.66
C LYS A 12 -15.28 10.10 0.67
N ILE A 13 -14.18 10.68 1.15
CA ILE A 13 -12.92 10.78 0.41
C ILE A 13 -12.56 9.37 -0.08
N LYS A 14 -12.58 9.20 -1.40
CA LYS A 14 -12.16 7.96 -2.08
C LYS A 14 -10.66 7.95 -2.29
N ILE A 15 -10.10 6.75 -2.44
CA ILE A 15 -8.64 6.55 -2.55
C ILE A 15 -8.03 7.21 -3.75
N HIS A 16 -8.71 7.22 -4.91
CA HIS A 16 -8.18 7.88 -6.09
C HIS A 16 -8.03 9.40 -5.90
N HIS A 17 -8.88 10.04 -5.09
CA HIS A 17 -8.69 11.46 -4.72
C HIS A 17 -7.45 11.63 -3.85
N LEU A 18 -7.25 10.74 -2.88
CA LEU A 18 -6.10 10.81 -1.98
C LEU A 18 -4.79 10.54 -2.73
N PHE A 19 -4.75 9.53 -3.61
CA PHE A 19 -3.60 9.23 -4.45
C PHE A 19 -3.24 10.40 -5.37
N LEU A 20 -4.24 11.02 -6.02
CA LEU A 20 -4.04 12.21 -6.84
C LEU A 20 -3.53 13.39 -6.00
N MET A 21 -4.13 13.65 -4.83
CA MET A 21 -3.73 14.75 -3.96
C MET A 21 -2.29 14.60 -3.47
N VAL A 22 -1.92 13.42 -2.97
CA VAL A 22 -0.54 13.14 -2.50
C VAL A 22 0.44 13.21 -3.67
N GLY A 23 0.08 12.68 -4.84
CA GLY A 23 0.89 12.76 -6.03
C GLY A 23 1.15 14.20 -6.48
N CYS A 24 0.11 15.04 -6.51
CA CYS A 24 0.23 16.47 -6.83
C CYS A 24 1.13 17.22 -5.83
N ILE A 25 0.97 16.94 -4.53
CA ILE A 25 1.84 17.52 -3.49
C ILE A 25 3.30 17.13 -3.75
N TYR A 26 3.55 15.86 -4.07
CA TYR A 26 4.89 15.35 -4.34
C TYR A 26 5.54 16.01 -5.55
N ILE A 27 4.78 16.20 -6.63
CA ILE A 27 5.25 16.91 -7.83
C ILE A 27 5.52 18.39 -7.50
N SER A 28 4.62 19.05 -6.77
CA SER A 28 4.75 20.49 -6.46
C SER A 28 5.92 20.82 -5.52
N LEU A 29 6.29 19.90 -4.65
CA LEU A 29 7.39 20.07 -3.70
C LEU A 29 8.74 19.64 -4.27
N SER A 30 8.78 19.17 -5.52
CA SER A 30 9.97 18.61 -6.15
C SER A 30 10.56 19.51 -7.22
N SER A 31 11.88 19.44 -7.38
CA SER A 31 12.67 20.17 -8.38
C SER A 31 12.78 19.46 -9.75
N VAL A 32 11.75 18.73 -10.16
CA VAL A 32 11.76 17.88 -11.37
C VAL A 32 11.57 18.70 -12.65
N SER A 33 12.11 18.21 -13.77
CA SER A 33 11.85 18.80 -15.08
C SER A 33 10.36 18.79 -15.44
N TYR A 34 9.91 19.82 -16.18
CA TYR A 34 8.51 19.96 -16.59
C TYR A 34 7.96 18.73 -17.31
N TYR A 35 8.79 18.06 -18.12
CA TYR A 35 8.41 16.87 -18.87
C TYR A 35 8.11 15.67 -17.96
N SER A 36 9.03 15.35 -17.06
CA SER A 36 8.86 14.26 -16.10
C SER A 36 7.70 14.55 -15.14
N GLY A 37 7.56 15.79 -14.68
CA GLY A 37 6.41 16.22 -13.86
C GLY A 37 5.08 16.03 -14.59
N PHE A 38 5.01 16.38 -15.88
CA PHE A 38 3.83 16.14 -16.72
C PHE A 38 3.51 14.64 -16.85
N LEU A 39 4.51 13.78 -17.06
CA LEU A 39 4.30 12.33 -17.14
C LEU A 39 3.78 11.72 -15.82
N ALA A 40 4.32 12.18 -14.69
CA ALA A 40 3.82 11.76 -13.37
C ALA A 40 2.35 12.21 -13.18
N PHE A 41 2.02 13.45 -13.54
CA PHE A 41 0.66 13.96 -13.47
C PHE A 41 -0.31 13.22 -14.41
N PHE A 42 0.12 12.93 -15.63
CA PHE A 42 -0.63 12.13 -16.59
C PHE A 42 -0.92 10.73 -16.05
N SER A 43 0.06 10.09 -15.41
CA SER A 43 -0.09 8.79 -14.75
C SER A 43 -1.14 8.83 -13.63
N LEU A 44 -1.16 9.90 -12.82
CA LEU A 44 -2.14 10.12 -11.76
C LEU A 44 -3.57 10.26 -12.31
N ILE A 45 -3.75 11.06 -13.37
CA ILE A 45 -5.04 11.23 -14.04
C ILE A 45 -5.51 9.92 -14.65
N PHE A 46 -4.62 9.19 -15.32
CA PHE A 46 -4.98 7.95 -15.97
C PHE A 46 -5.45 6.91 -14.94
N PHE A 47 -4.72 6.76 -13.84
CA PHE A 47 -5.14 5.93 -12.71
C PHE A 47 -6.53 6.35 -12.18
N TYR A 48 -6.76 7.65 -12.02
CA TYR A 48 -8.04 8.18 -11.53
C TYR A 48 -9.21 7.76 -12.45
N LEU A 49 -9.06 7.94 -13.76
CA LEU A 49 -10.08 7.55 -14.74
C LEU A 49 -10.31 6.04 -14.71
N SER A 50 -9.25 5.25 -14.71
CA SER A 50 -9.33 3.78 -14.68
C SER A 50 -9.96 3.25 -13.40
N TYR A 51 -9.75 3.91 -12.26
CA TYR A 51 -10.44 3.57 -11.01
C TYR A 51 -11.96 3.76 -11.12
N ILE A 52 -12.42 4.87 -11.73
CA ILE A 52 -13.85 5.09 -11.95
C ILE A 52 -14.43 4.02 -12.87
N VAL A 53 -13.69 3.61 -13.90
CA VAL A 53 -14.08 2.48 -14.77
C VAL A 53 -14.21 1.20 -13.96
N GLY A 54 -13.27 0.91 -13.05
CA GLY A 54 -13.33 -0.22 -12.12
C GLY A 54 -14.59 -0.21 -11.24
N GLU A 55 -14.95 0.94 -10.67
CA GLU A 55 -16.20 1.08 -9.91
C GLU A 55 -17.44 0.84 -10.78
N LYS A 56 -17.47 1.35 -12.02
CA LYS A 56 -18.58 1.11 -12.95
C LYS A 56 -18.68 -0.37 -13.35
N LEU A 57 -17.56 -1.05 -13.53
CA LEU A 57 -17.52 -2.48 -13.85
C LEU A 57 -18.19 -3.32 -12.77
N TYR A 58 -18.04 -2.97 -11.48
CA TYR A 58 -18.73 -3.63 -10.38
C TYR A 58 -20.26 -3.59 -10.55
N TYR A 59 -20.82 -2.43 -10.93
CA TYR A 59 -22.26 -2.28 -11.16
C TYR A 59 -22.73 -2.95 -12.45
N ASN A 60 -21.92 -2.90 -13.51
CA ASN A 60 -22.23 -3.57 -14.78
C ASN A 60 -22.30 -5.10 -14.62
N LEU A 61 -21.44 -5.67 -13.78
CA LEU A 61 -21.47 -7.09 -13.40
C LEU A 61 -22.62 -7.42 -12.43
N LYS A 62 -23.44 -6.43 -12.03
CA LYS A 62 -24.54 -6.55 -11.06
C LYS A 62 -24.13 -7.21 -9.75
N LEU A 63 -22.85 -7.10 -9.38
CA LEU A 63 -22.30 -7.74 -8.17
C LEU A 63 -23.02 -7.28 -6.91
N ASP A 64 -23.52 -6.04 -6.89
CA ASP A 64 -24.27 -5.50 -5.76
C ASP A 64 -25.53 -6.31 -5.45
N ASN A 65 -26.36 -6.51 -6.47
CA ASN A 65 -27.58 -7.29 -6.35
C ASN A 65 -27.29 -8.76 -6.01
N LEU A 66 -26.19 -9.32 -6.55
CA LEU A 66 -25.80 -10.69 -6.28
C LEU A 66 -25.36 -10.90 -4.82
N ILE A 67 -24.58 -9.98 -4.29
CA ILE A 67 -24.11 -10.02 -2.90
C ILE A 67 -25.30 -9.84 -1.95
N ASP A 68 -26.18 -8.87 -2.22
CA ASP A 68 -27.35 -8.60 -1.37
C ASP A 68 -28.33 -9.79 -1.40
N ASN A 69 -28.60 -10.38 -2.58
CA ASN A 69 -29.43 -11.59 -2.70
C ASN A 69 -28.82 -12.81 -1.99
N ALA A 70 -27.50 -13.01 -2.07
CA ALA A 70 -26.82 -14.12 -1.41
C ALA A 70 -26.86 -13.99 0.12
N ASN A 71 -26.81 -12.77 0.64
CA ASN A 71 -26.96 -12.49 2.06
C ASN A 71 -28.41 -12.75 2.54
N ILE A 72 -29.42 -12.29 1.77
CA ILE A 72 -30.85 -12.46 2.10
C ILE A 72 -31.26 -13.94 2.09
N THR A 73 -30.82 -14.69 1.08
CA THR A 73 -31.15 -16.12 0.94
C THR A 73 -30.43 -17.00 1.95
N GLY A 74 -29.53 -16.45 2.78
CA GLY A 74 -28.75 -17.21 3.76
C GLY A 74 -27.74 -18.20 3.15
N LYS A 75 -27.71 -18.35 1.81
CA LYS A 75 -26.79 -19.26 1.09
C LYS A 75 -25.33 -18.89 1.34
N TYR A 76 -25.06 -17.60 1.57
CA TYR A 76 -23.71 -17.15 1.87
C TYR A 76 -23.69 -16.06 2.93
N LYS A 77 -23.41 -16.46 4.17
CA LYS A 77 -23.10 -15.54 5.26
C LYS A 77 -21.59 -15.47 5.45
N ILE A 78 -21.03 -14.28 5.33
CA ILE A 78 -19.59 -14.05 5.54
C ILE A 78 -19.23 -14.46 6.97
N ASN A 79 -18.35 -15.45 7.09
CA ASN A 79 -17.94 -15.95 8.40
C ASN A 79 -16.78 -15.13 8.97
N TYR A 80 -17.14 -14.02 9.63
CA TYR A 80 -16.20 -13.12 10.28
C TYR A 80 -15.32 -13.83 11.34
N SER A 81 -15.80 -14.90 11.97
CA SER A 81 -15.02 -15.68 12.95
C SER A 81 -13.85 -16.42 12.28
N LYS A 82 -14.08 -17.05 11.11
CA LYS A 82 -13.00 -17.67 10.33
C LYS A 82 -11.99 -16.64 9.86
N HIS A 83 -12.47 -15.49 9.38
CA HIS A 83 -11.62 -14.38 8.95
C HIS A 83 -10.74 -13.84 10.09
N TYR A 84 -11.32 -13.70 11.28
CA TYR A 84 -10.60 -13.29 12.48
C TYR A 84 -9.52 -14.30 12.90
N LYS A 85 -9.85 -15.60 12.94
CA LYS A 85 -8.87 -16.65 13.24
C LYS A 85 -7.72 -16.67 12.22
N PHE A 86 -8.04 -16.49 10.94
CA PHE A 86 -7.03 -16.40 9.87
C PHE A 86 -6.10 -15.20 10.08
N GLY A 87 -6.64 -14.03 10.42
CA GLY A 87 -5.84 -12.84 10.75
C GLY A 87 -4.92 -13.06 11.96
N LEU A 88 -5.40 -13.73 13.02
CA LEU A 88 -4.60 -14.05 14.19
C LEU A 88 -3.46 -15.03 13.89
N ILE A 89 -3.69 -16.05 13.05
CA ILE A 89 -2.64 -16.99 12.63
C ILE A 89 -1.52 -16.24 11.89
N LEU A 90 -1.88 -15.38 10.93
CA LEU A 90 -0.91 -14.56 10.19
C LEU A 90 -0.12 -13.64 11.11
N LEU A 91 -0.80 -13.02 12.09
CA LEU A 91 -0.18 -12.16 13.08
C LEU A 91 0.82 -12.92 13.95
N PHE A 92 0.45 -14.12 14.41
CA PHE A 92 1.32 -14.96 15.22
C PHE A 92 2.57 -15.39 14.45
N ILE A 93 2.40 -15.84 13.20
CA ILE A 93 3.53 -16.19 12.31
C ILE A 93 4.45 -14.96 12.15
N GLY A 94 3.89 -13.79 11.87
CA GLY A 94 4.66 -12.56 11.70
C GLY A 94 5.50 -12.23 12.94
N ILE A 95 4.91 -12.27 14.13
CA ILE A 95 5.63 -12.02 15.40
C ILE A 95 6.75 -13.03 15.61
N LEU A 96 6.48 -14.31 15.40
CA LEU A 96 7.44 -15.39 15.58
C LEU A 96 8.67 -15.21 14.68
N PHE A 97 8.48 -14.80 13.42
CA PHE A 97 9.59 -14.51 12.51
C PHE A 97 10.33 -13.21 12.82
N ILE A 98 9.72 -12.22 13.47
CA ILE A 98 10.45 -11.06 14.02
C ILE A 98 11.45 -11.55 15.07
N PHE A 99 11.01 -12.40 16.01
CA PHE A 99 11.89 -12.95 17.05
C PHE A 99 13.02 -13.78 16.45
N PHE A 100 12.74 -14.66 15.49
CA PHE A 100 13.80 -15.43 14.81
C PHE A 100 14.80 -14.56 14.07
N ASN A 101 14.37 -13.46 13.44
CA ASN A 101 15.28 -12.51 12.80
C ASN A 101 16.19 -11.82 13.82
N LEU A 102 15.64 -11.38 14.96
CA LEU A 102 16.43 -10.74 16.02
C LEU A 102 17.44 -11.71 16.63
N LEU A 103 17.06 -12.98 16.82
CA LEU A 103 17.97 -14.03 17.28
C LEU A 103 19.07 -14.35 16.26
N TRP A 104 18.73 -14.33 14.96
CA TRP A 104 19.69 -14.58 13.87
C TRP A 104 20.76 -13.49 13.82
N VAL A 105 20.34 -12.22 13.86
CA VAL A 105 21.24 -11.06 13.79
C VAL A 105 21.99 -10.84 15.11
N ARG A 106 21.52 -11.42 16.22
CA ARG A 106 22.04 -11.23 17.59
C ARG A 106 22.14 -9.75 18.01
N GLY A 107 21.27 -8.93 17.43
CA GLY A 107 21.25 -7.48 17.61
C GLY A 107 19.91 -6.91 17.17
N VAL A 108 19.72 -5.61 17.43
CA VAL A 108 18.49 -4.90 17.06
C VAL A 108 18.81 -3.90 15.95
N PRO A 109 18.37 -4.16 14.70
CA PRO A 109 18.64 -3.29 13.54
C PRO A 109 18.21 -1.84 13.67
N LEU A 110 17.27 -1.55 14.59
CA LEU A 110 16.88 -0.18 14.90
C LEU A 110 18.00 0.62 15.59
N PHE A 111 18.79 -0.02 16.46
CA PHE A 111 19.85 0.63 17.24
C PHE A 111 21.23 0.49 16.59
N ASP A 112 21.44 -0.58 15.83
CA ASP A 112 22.66 -0.80 15.04
C ASP A 112 22.29 -0.97 13.55
N PRO A 113 22.39 0.09 12.73
CA PRO A 113 22.05 0.04 11.32
C PRO A 113 22.87 -0.97 10.51
N ASP A 114 24.09 -1.32 10.94
CA ASP A 114 24.95 -2.26 10.23
C ASP A 114 24.43 -3.69 10.35
N SER A 115 23.83 -4.00 11.51
CA SER A 115 23.18 -5.29 11.77
C SER A 115 22.03 -5.60 10.77
N ARG A 116 21.47 -4.56 10.12
CA ARG A 116 20.44 -4.69 9.08
C ARG A 116 20.90 -5.47 7.86
N ARG A 117 22.20 -5.43 7.52
CA ARG A 117 22.76 -6.15 6.35
C ARG A 117 22.75 -7.67 6.55
N PHE A 118 22.70 -8.13 7.80
CA PHE A 118 22.70 -9.54 8.16
C PHE A 118 21.30 -10.12 8.35
N LEU A 119 20.25 -9.31 8.13
CA LEU A 119 18.87 -9.79 8.19
C LEU A 119 18.62 -10.85 7.14
N ASN A 120 17.98 -11.93 7.57
CA ASN A 120 17.62 -13.00 6.67
C ASN A 120 16.38 -12.58 5.84
N VAL A 121 16.51 -12.62 4.51
CA VAL A 121 15.50 -12.14 3.57
C VAL A 121 14.15 -12.87 3.74
N PRO A 122 14.07 -14.21 3.71
CA PRO A 122 12.83 -14.94 3.96
C PRO A 122 12.21 -14.68 5.34
N PHE A 123 13.00 -14.59 6.42
CA PHE A 123 12.47 -14.27 7.75
C PHE A 123 11.87 -12.87 7.78
N THR A 124 12.52 -11.94 7.07
CA THR A 124 12.00 -10.58 6.94
C THR A 124 10.71 -10.55 6.14
N ALA A 125 10.61 -11.33 5.06
CA ALA A 125 9.38 -11.46 4.29
C ALA A 125 8.22 -12.00 5.14
N LEU A 126 8.47 -13.08 5.89
CA LEU A 126 7.48 -13.71 6.77
C LEU A 126 7.09 -12.82 7.95
N SER A 127 8.02 -12.02 8.48
CA SER A 127 7.73 -11.03 9.53
C SER A 127 6.69 -9.99 9.06
N ARG A 128 6.67 -9.67 7.76
CA ARG A 128 5.71 -8.73 7.19
C ARG A 128 4.28 -9.29 7.14
N LEU A 129 4.08 -10.60 7.32
CA LEU A 129 2.73 -11.17 7.51
C LEU A 129 2.00 -10.57 8.73
N LEU A 130 2.75 -9.98 9.67
CA LEU A 130 2.17 -9.23 10.79
C LEU A 130 1.26 -8.09 10.30
N LEU A 131 1.68 -7.36 9.25
CA LEU A 131 0.91 -6.23 8.72
C LEU A 131 -0.47 -6.69 8.27
N ILE A 132 -0.52 -7.73 7.44
CA ILE A 132 -1.75 -8.30 6.89
C ILE A 132 -2.59 -9.02 7.94
N GLY A 133 -1.96 -9.76 8.85
CA GLY A 133 -2.66 -10.40 9.95
C GLY A 133 -3.41 -9.40 10.82
N TRP A 134 -2.76 -8.30 11.20
CA TRP A 134 -3.39 -7.30 12.05
C TRP A 134 -4.51 -6.53 11.34
N ALA A 135 -4.30 -6.10 10.09
CA ALA A 135 -5.34 -5.39 9.34
C ALA A 135 -6.60 -6.25 9.15
N ILE A 136 -6.45 -7.55 8.84
CA ILE A 136 -7.57 -8.50 8.72
C ILE A 136 -8.27 -8.69 10.07
N THR A 137 -7.51 -8.80 11.16
CA THR A 137 -8.04 -8.99 12.52
C THR A 137 -8.94 -7.82 12.92
N VAL A 138 -8.49 -6.59 12.68
CA VAL A 138 -9.28 -5.37 12.94
C VAL A 138 -10.50 -5.28 12.03
N ALA A 139 -10.34 -5.60 10.74
CA ALA A 139 -11.43 -5.56 9.76
C ALA A 139 -12.52 -6.62 10.02
N SER A 140 -12.16 -7.74 10.65
CA SER A 140 -13.07 -8.86 10.92
C SER A 140 -13.79 -8.73 12.24
N ASN A 141 -13.20 -8.08 13.25
CA ASN A 141 -13.83 -7.89 14.56
C ASN A 141 -14.41 -6.48 14.71
N LEU A 142 -15.70 -6.35 14.39
CA LEU A 142 -16.44 -5.10 14.42
C LEU A 142 -16.63 -4.52 15.83
N ASN A 143 -16.55 -5.36 16.87
CA ASN A 143 -16.84 -4.97 18.25
C ASN A 143 -15.60 -4.53 19.05
N LEU A 144 -14.40 -4.52 18.46
CA LEU A 144 -13.20 -4.06 19.15
C LEU A 144 -13.26 -2.55 19.45
N ASN A 145 -12.99 -2.19 20.72
CA ASN A 145 -12.85 -0.80 21.16
C ASN A 145 -11.76 -0.07 20.39
N ARG A 146 -12.04 1.19 20.00
CA ARG A 146 -11.11 2.05 19.25
C ARG A 146 -9.75 2.20 19.94
N LEU A 147 -9.76 2.38 21.25
CA LEU A 147 -8.55 2.53 22.06
C LEU A 147 -7.67 1.28 22.04
N LYS A 148 -8.27 0.08 22.11
CA LYS A 148 -7.51 -1.19 22.01
C LYS A 148 -6.87 -1.35 20.63
N ILE A 149 -7.59 -0.98 19.57
CA ILE A 149 -7.06 -1.02 18.20
C ILE A 149 -5.84 -0.10 18.07
N LEU A 150 -5.92 1.12 18.61
CA LEU A 150 -4.83 2.08 18.58
C LEU A 150 -3.61 1.61 19.39
N ILE A 151 -3.81 1.16 20.63
CA ILE A 151 -2.69 0.68 21.46
C ILE A 151 -1.99 -0.51 20.80
N TYR A 152 -2.75 -1.53 20.38
CA TYR A 152 -2.16 -2.68 19.71
C TYR A 152 -1.51 -2.32 18.38
N SER A 153 -2.07 -1.37 17.63
CA SER A 153 -1.43 -0.87 16.40
C SER A 153 -0.08 -0.22 16.65
N LEU A 154 0.05 0.55 17.73
CA LEU A 154 1.31 1.20 18.10
C LEU A 154 2.34 0.15 18.55
N VAL A 155 1.92 -0.84 19.34
CA VAL A 155 2.78 -1.95 19.78
C VAL A 155 3.26 -2.79 18.60
N PHE A 156 2.37 -3.14 17.67
CA PHE A 156 2.76 -3.92 16.49
C PHE A 156 3.61 -3.11 15.51
N SER A 157 3.34 -1.82 15.36
CA SER A 157 4.18 -0.92 14.57
C SER A 157 5.59 -0.84 15.16
N SER A 158 5.72 -0.66 16.49
CA SER A 158 7.04 -0.59 17.15
C SER A 158 7.80 -1.92 17.04
N LEU A 159 7.11 -3.06 17.18
CA LEU A 159 7.71 -4.39 16.98
C LEU A 159 8.30 -4.57 15.57
N ILE A 160 7.59 -4.15 14.52
CA ILE A 160 8.12 -4.20 13.15
C ILE A 160 9.28 -3.22 12.97
N MET A 161 9.21 -2.04 13.60
CA MET A 161 10.25 -1.04 13.52
C MET A 161 11.57 -1.50 14.16
N LEU A 162 11.57 -2.48 15.08
CA LEU A 162 12.80 -3.08 15.63
C LEU A 162 13.72 -3.65 14.54
N LEU A 163 13.15 -4.11 13.43
CA LEU A 163 13.90 -4.59 12.26
C LEU A 163 14.50 -3.46 11.41
N GLY A 164 14.36 -2.20 11.83
CA GLY A 164 14.89 -1.02 11.11
C GLY A 164 14.06 -0.60 9.88
N TYR A 165 12.87 -1.20 9.65
CA TYR A 165 11.98 -0.86 8.54
C TYR A 165 10.90 0.14 8.95
N ARG A 166 11.23 1.44 8.85
CA ARG A 166 10.32 2.55 9.20
C ARG A 166 9.05 2.60 8.35
N THR A 167 9.16 2.32 7.04
CA THR A 167 8.04 2.32 6.11
C THR A 167 6.97 1.29 6.48
N ASN A 168 7.39 0.09 6.91
CA ASN A 168 6.47 -0.98 7.27
C ASN A 168 5.61 -0.61 8.50
N GLY A 169 6.19 0.09 9.48
CA GLY A 169 5.43 0.63 10.62
C GLY A 169 4.39 1.66 10.18
N MET A 170 4.74 2.55 9.24
CA MET A 170 3.80 3.51 8.67
C MET A 170 2.66 2.83 7.90
N ILE A 171 2.97 1.83 7.09
CA ILE A 171 1.99 1.09 6.29
C ILE A 171 0.98 0.39 7.22
N LEU A 172 1.45 -0.20 8.33
CA LEU A 172 0.56 -0.81 9.32
C LEU A 172 -0.39 0.24 9.91
N LEU A 173 0.11 1.38 10.37
CA LEU A 173 -0.71 2.45 10.95
C LEU A 173 -1.71 3.01 9.93
N LEU A 174 -1.26 3.28 8.71
CA LEU A 174 -2.10 3.80 7.62
C LEU A 174 -3.20 2.80 7.22
N SER A 175 -2.87 1.51 7.16
CA SER A 175 -3.83 0.45 6.83
C SER A 175 -4.96 0.37 7.87
N ILE A 176 -4.64 0.53 9.15
CA ILE A 176 -5.64 0.50 10.23
C ILE A 176 -6.54 1.72 10.18
N LEU A 177 -5.98 2.89 9.84
CA LEU A 177 -6.79 4.09 9.58
C LEU A 177 -7.77 3.84 8.44
N PHE A 178 -7.34 3.22 7.33
CA PHE A 178 -8.24 2.87 6.24
C PHE A 178 -9.27 1.82 6.63
N VAL A 179 -8.89 0.76 7.34
CA VAL A 179 -9.86 -0.23 7.86
C VAL A 179 -10.90 0.45 8.74
N ALA A 180 -10.48 1.33 9.64
CA ALA A 180 -11.38 2.05 10.54
C ALA A 180 -12.29 3.03 9.79
N TYR A 181 -11.76 3.73 8.78
CA TYR A 181 -12.52 4.64 7.93
C TYR A 181 -13.58 3.92 7.09
N TYR A 182 -13.20 2.85 6.38
CA TYR A 182 -14.12 2.08 5.54
C TYR A 182 -15.07 1.19 6.34
N SER A 183 -14.72 0.84 7.57
CA SER A 183 -15.66 0.22 8.53
C SER A 183 -16.64 1.23 9.17
N ASN A 184 -16.62 2.51 8.77
CA ASN A 184 -17.42 3.61 9.35
C ASN A 184 -17.16 3.84 10.86
N ARG A 185 -15.99 3.45 11.38
CA ARG A 185 -15.63 3.71 12.80
C ARG A 185 -15.09 5.13 13.01
N ILE A 186 -14.58 5.76 11.97
CA ILE A 186 -13.90 7.06 12.02
C ILE A 186 -14.54 7.99 10.99
N LYS A 187 -14.73 9.27 11.35
CA LYS A 187 -15.24 10.31 10.42
C LYS A 187 -14.11 10.82 9.52
N THR A 188 -14.44 11.41 8.37
CA THR A 188 -13.44 12.02 7.45
C THR A 188 -12.51 13.00 8.15
N LYS A 189 -13.04 13.84 9.06
CA LYS A 189 -12.22 14.78 9.86
C LYS A 189 -11.18 14.07 10.73
N GLU A 190 -11.57 12.99 11.40
CA GLU A 190 -10.68 12.20 12.25
C GLU A 190 -9.60 11.47 11.43
N LEU A 191 -9.92 11.05 10.20
CA LEU A 191 -8.92 10.50 9.26
C LEU A 191 -7.86 11.54 8.93
N ILE A 192 -8.26 12.79 8.62
CA ILE A 192 -7.32 13.88 8.29
C ILE A 192 -6.45 14.25 9.50
N TYR A 193 -7.03 14.33 10.70
CA TYR A 193 -6.24 14.62 11.90
C TYR A 193 -5.27 13.50 12.26
N SER A 194 -5.68 12.24 12.13
CA SER A 194 -4.82 11.09 12.42
C SER A 194 -3.72 10.90 11.38
N SER A 195 -4.00 11.10 10.09
CA SER A 195 -2.97 11.09 9.05
C SER A 195 -2.00 12.27 9.19
N GLY A 196 -2.51 13.46 9.52
CA GLY A 196 -1.68 14.63 9.84
C GLY A 196 -0.80 14.40 11.07
N GLY A 197 -1.33 13.76 12.12
CA GLY A 197 -0.57 13.37 13.31
C GLY A 197 0.57 12.40 12.99
N LEU A 198 0.30 11.37 12.18
CA LEU A 198 1.35 10.46 11.70
C LEU A 198 2.43 11.19 10.90
N PHE A 199 2.02 12.13 10.05
CA PHE A 199 2.94 12.95 9.26
C PHE A 199 3.84 13.84 10.13
N LEU A 200 3.27 14.48 11.16
CA LEU A 200 4.04 15.29 12.12
C LEU A 200 5.05 14.44 12.91
N ILE A 201 4.67 13.24 13.36
CA ILE A 201 5.59 12.33 14.05
C ILE A 201 6.76 11.97 13.14
N LEU A 202 6.54 11.76 11.85
CA LEU A 202 7.61 11.47 10.89
C LEU A 202 8.56 12.63 10.67
N ILE A 203 8.01 13.85 10.57
CA ILE A 203 8.82 15.06 10.50
C ILE A 203 9.66 15.19 11.77
N ALA A 204 9.06 15.02 12.95
CA ALA A 204 9.76 15.11 14.23
C ALA A 204 10.91 14.09 14.33
N MET A 205 10.66 12.82 14.00
CA MET A 205 11.70 11.79 13.98
C MET A 205 12.81 12.09 12.96
N SER A 206 12.46 12.67 11.81
CA SER A 206 13.43 12.99 10.77
C SER A 206 14.29 14.21 11.13
N LEU A 207 13.70 15.22 11.76
CA LEU A 207 14.42 16.39 12.29
C LEU A 207 15.35 15.99 13.43
N GLN A 208 14.88 15.14 14.35
CA GLN A 208 15.71 14.60 15.43
C GLN A 208 16.94 13.89 14.87
N ARG A 209 16.77 13.08 13.81
CA ARG A 209 17.87 12.41 13.15
C ARG A 209 18.87 13.39 12.51
N LEU A 210 18.40 14.38 11.78
CA LEU A 210 19.28 15.38 11.16
C LEU A 210 20.07 16.15 12.22
N TYR A 211 19.43 16.50 13.34
CA TYR A 211 20.09 17.11 14.48
C TYR A 211 21.19 16.20 15.05
N THR A 212 20.93 14.91 15.24
CA THR A 212 21.96 13.95 15.72
C THR A 212 23.09 13.71 14.71
N MET A 213 22.84 13.88 13.41
CA MET A 213 23.83 13.67 12.35
C MET A 213 24.59 14.93 11.97
N GLY A 214 24.24 16.10 12.52
CA GLY A 214 24.87 17.38 12.20
C GLY A 214 24.64 17.88 10.77
N ILE A 215 23.64 17.33 10.07
CA ILE A 215 23.32 17.68 8.68
C ILE A 215 22.17 18.69 8.68
N GLY A 216 22.38 19.87 8.09
CA GLY A 216 21.33 20.87 7.92
C GLY A 216 20.34 20.51 6.80
N GLY A 217 19.08 20.96 6.94
CA GLY A 217 18.05 20.85 5.89
C GLY A 217 16.67 20.43 6.40
N ILE A 218 15.67 20.52 5.52
CA ILE A 218 14.33 19.98 5.77
C ILE A 218 14.29 18.55 5.21
N PRO A 219 14.24 17.50 6.06
CA PRO A 219 14.48 16.12 5.64
C PRO A 219 13.43 15.60 4.66
N LEU A 220 12.24 16.22 4.65
CA LEU A 220 11.13 15.81 3.81
C LEU A 220 11.32 16.29 2.36
N ILE A 221 11.72 17.56 2.18
CA ILE A 221 11.98 18.14 0.85
C ILE A 221 13.18 17.43 0.21
N SER A 222 14.27 17.23 0.96
CA SER A 222 15.45 16.52 0.46
C SER A 222 15.14 15.09 0.01
N ARG A 223 14.19 14.42 0.67
CA ARG A 223 13.81 13.05 0.33
C ARG A 223 12.91 13.01 -0.90
N ILE A 224 11.95 13.93 -0.99
CA ILE A 224 11.14 14.14 -2.19
C ILE A 224 12.06 14.40 -3.38
N ASP A 225 12.93 15.40 -3.29
CA ASP A 225 13.89 15.78 -4.34
C ASP A 225 14.81 14.63 -4.74
N LEU A 226 15.32 13.84 -3.79
CA LEU A 226 16.16 12.68 -4.13
C LEU A 226 15.39 11.65 -4.96
N THR A 227 14.19 11.25 -4.54
CA THR A 227 13.41 10.25 -5.29
C THR A 227 12.93 10.78 -6.65
N MET A 228 12.62 12.06 -6.71
CA MET A 228 12.10 12.71 -7.90
C MET A 228 13.20 13.05 -8.91
N SER A 229 14.42 13.36 -8.47
CA SER A 229 15.58 13.49 -9.35
C SER A 229 15.96 12.14 -9.97
N VAL A 230 15.89 11.04 -9.20
CA VAL A 230 16.05 9.68 -9.73
C VAL A 230 14.98 9.37 -10.77
N PHE A 231 13.73 9.77 -10.52
CA PHE A 231 12.66 9.65 -11.52
C PHE A 231 12.98 10.44 -12.79
N ASP A 232 13.47 11.67 -12.67
CA ASP A 232 13.84 12.50 -13.82
C ASP A 232 14.96 11.88 -14.66
N ILE A 233 15.98 11.31 -14.01
CA ILE A 233 17.06 10.57 -14.69
C ILE A 233 16.50 9.36 -15.43
N ILE A 234 15.61 8.58 -14.81
CA ILE A 234 15.02 7.41 -15.47
C ILE A 234 14.21 7.81 -16.72
N VAL A 235 13.46 8.91 -16.64
CA VAL A 235 12.67 9.40 -17.77
C VAL A 235 13.56 9.85 -18.93
N LYS A 236 14.68 10.52 -18.64
CA LYS A 236 15.58 11.07 -19.66
C LYS A 236 16.48 10.01 -20.29
N ASP A 237 17.09 9.17 -19.44
CA ASP A 237 18.22 8.33 -19.85
C ASP A 237 17.90 6.83 -19.91
N PHE A 238 16.81 6.38 -19.26
CA PHE A 238 16.48 4.94 -19.12
C PHE A 238 15.04 4.59 -19.52
N ASN A 239 14.40 5.40 -20.35
CA ASN A 239 13.03 5.17 -20.82
C ASN A 239 12.92 3.85 -21.60
N GLY A 240 12.27 2.84 -20.99
CA GLY A 240 12.12 1.50 -21.55
C GLY A 240 13.41 0.68 -21.63
N ALA A 241 14.49 1.14 -21.01
CA ALA A 241 15.80 0.50 -21.10
C ALA A 241 15.87 -0.83 -20.35
N PHE A 242 15.04 -1.02 -19.31
CA PHE A 242 15.10 -2.20 -18.46
C PHE A 242 14.23 -3.36 -18.95
N LEU A 243 13.32 -3.17 -19.91
CA LEU A 243 12.52 -4.23 -20.57
C LEU A 243 11.84 -5.21 -19.58
N GLY A 244 11.38 -4.73 -18.42
CA GLY A 244 10.72 -5.55 -17.39
C GLY A 244 11.67 -6.14 -16.33
N LEU A 245 12.97 -5.85 -16.40
CA LEU A 245 13.98 -6.40 -15.52
C LEU A 245 13.83 -5.89 -14.07
N LEU A 246 13.29 -4.69 -13.84
CA LEU A 246 13.02 -4.19 -12.48
C LEU A 246 11.89 -4.97 -11.81
N HIS A 247 10.79 -5.23 -12.51
CA HIS A 247 9.70 -6.05 -11.97
C HIS A 247 10.09 -7.53 -11.85
N TYR A 248 10.89 -8.06 -12.78
CA TYR A 248 11.45 -9.41 -12.69
C TYR A 248 12.39 -9.55 -11.48
N SER A 249 13.35 -8.63 -11.35
CA SER A 249 14.31 -8.64 -10.25
C SER A 249 13.65 -8.49 -8.88
N ALA A 250 12.51 -7.81 -8.77
CA ALA A 250 11.71 -7.77 -7.55
C ALA A 250 11.31 -9.17 -7.06
N ILE A 251 11.08 -10.12 -7.96
CA ILE A 251 10.73 -11.52 -7.64
C ILE A 251 12.00 -12.37 -7.48
N PHE A 252 12.90 -12.33 -8.45
CA PHE A 252 14.05 -13.24 -8.51
C PHE A 252 15.15 -12.91 -7.49
N SER A 253 15.19 -11.67 -6.99
CA SER A 253 16.11 -11.31 -5.91
C SER A 253 15.85 -12.06 -4.60
N TYR A 254 14.60 -12.46 -4.34
CA TYR A 254 14.26 -13.24 -3.15
C TYR A 254 14.74 -14.70 -3.23
N PHE A 255 14.91 -15.22 -4.44
CA PHE A 255 15.50 -16.55 -4.68
C PHE A 255 17.03 -16.50 -4.80
N GLY A 256 17.65 -15.32 -4.62
CA GLY A 256 19.09 -15.12 -4.79
C GLY A 256 19.55 -15.18 -6.25
N MET A 257 18.62 -15.15 -7.22
CA MET A 257 18.90 -15.30 -8.65
C MET A 257 19.15 -13.98 -9.37
N ALA A 258 18.81 -12.85 -8.73
CA ALA A 258 19.01 -11.51 -9.27
C ALA A 258 19.39 -10.51 -8.16
N SER A 259 20.02 -9.39 -8.52
CA SER A 259 20.16 -8.26 -7.61
C SER A 259 18.79 -7.61 -7.37
N GLY A 260 18.58 -6.98 -6.21
CA GLY A 260 17.32 -6.29 -5.92
C GLY A 260 17.08 -5.13 -6.90
N ALA A 261 15.83 -4.91 -7.31
CA ALA A 261 15.45 -3.90 -8.30
C ALA A 261 16.02 -2.50 -8.01
N ARG A 262 16.07 -2.11 -6.73
CA ARG A 262 16.64 -0.83 -6.27
C ARG A 262 18.17 -0.74 -6.43
N ASN A 263 18.86 -1.87 -6.36
CA ASN A 263 20.31 -1.93 -6.58
C ASN A 263 20.63 -1.87 -8.07
N ILE A 264 19.77 -2.45 -8.91
CA ILE A 264 19.92 -2.38 -10.37
C ILE A 264 19.84 -0.94 -10.83
N ILE A 265 18.84 -0.18 -10.35
CA ILE A 265 18.71 1.24 -10.68
C ILE A 265 19.91 2.03 -10.18
N ALA A 266 20.33 1.81 -8.93
CA ALA A 266 21.47 2.52 -8.36
C ALA A 266 22.77 2.28 -9.15
N ASN A 267 23.05 1.03 -9.51
CA ASN A 267 24.22 0.67 -10.31
C ASN A 267 24.17 1.32 -11.70
N ASN A 268 23.00 1.38 -12.34
CA ASN A 268 22.84 2.02 -13.65
C ASN A 268 22.97 3.55 -13.60
N ILE A 269 22.65 4.18 -12.48
CA ILE A 269 22.87 5.62 -12.24
C ILE A 269 24.33 5.90 -11.81
N GLY A 270 25.18 4.87 -11.69
CA GLY A 270 26.59 5.00 -11.32
C GLY A 270 26.85 5.08 -9.81
N VAL A 271 25.84 4.83 -8.98
CA VAL A 271 25.99 4.77 -7.51
C VAL A 271 26.12 3.31 -7.09
N THR A 272 27.35 2.85 -6.90
CA THR A 272 27.62 1.48 -6.47
C THR A 272 27.37 1.32 -4.97
N SER A 273 26.97 0.11 -4.55
CA SER A 273 26.76 -0.30 -3.15
C SER A 273 25.61 0.38 -2.37
N VAL A 274 24.76 1.17 -3.05
CA VAL A 274 23.58 1.81 -2.44
C VAL A 274 22.31 1.30 -3.11
N SER A 275 21.20 1.22 -2.37
CA SER A 275 19.87 0.98 -2.94
C SER A 275 19.15 2.30 -3.16
N ILE A 276 18.80 2.63 -4.40
CA ILE A 276 18.03 3.83 -4.74
C ILE A 276 16.59 3.43 -5.08
N THR A 277 15.61 4.06 -4.42
CA THR A 277 14.19 3.80 -4.64
C THR A 277 13.67 4.63 -5.81
N PRO A 278 13.18 4.03 -6.90
CA PRO A 278 12.40 4.75 -7.88
C PRO A 278 10.99 5.02 -7.33
N THR A 279 10.38 6.09 -7.80
CA THR A 279 8.93 6.30 -7.62
C THR A 279 8.15 5.22 -8.38
N ILE A 280 6.86 5.04 -8.06
CA ILE A 280 5.98 4.13 -8.82
C ILE A 280 5.98 4.45 -10.33
N PHE A 281 6.09 5.73 -10.69
CA PHE A 281 6.16 6.19 -12.07
C PHE A 281 7.49 5.80 -12.73
N GLY A 282 8.61 6.01 -12.02
CA GLY A 282 9.95 5.69 -12.53
C GLY A 282 10.14 4.20 -12.79
N ALA A 283 9.65 3.34 -11.90
CA ALA A 283 9.72 1.89 -12.09
C ALA A 283 9.03 1.44 -13.39
N VAL A 284 7.86 1.99 -13.68
CA VAL A 284 7.07 1.64 -14.88
C VAL A 284 7.71 2.18 -16.15
N ILE A 285 8.14 3.44 -16.14
CA ILE A 285 8.77 4.07 -17.32
C ILE A 285 10.14 3.43 -17.60
N GLY A 286 10.90 3.10 -16.57
CA GLY A 286 12.18 2.41 -16.74
C GLY A 286 12.02 1.04 -17.42
N ASP A 287 11.02 0.25 -17.01
CA ASP A 287 10.82 -1.10 -17.54
C ASP A 287 10.10 -1.15 -18.87
N TYR A 288 9.02 -0.37 -19.03
CA TYR A 288 8.09 -0.51 -20.15
C TYR A 288 7.99 0.76 -21.01
N GLY A 289 8.79 1.77 -20.68
CA GLY A 289 8.75 3.07 -21.32
C GLY A 289 7.51 3.88 -20.98
N ILE A 290 7.43 5.08 -21.56
CA ILE A 290 6.30 6.00 -21.38
C ILE A 290 4.96 5.35 -21.76
N LEU A 291 4.95 4.52 -22.81
CA LEU A 291 3.73 3.81 -23.24
C LEU A 291 3.23 2.81 -22.18
N GLY A 292 4.12 2.29 -21.34
CA GLY A 292 3.79 1.39 -20.24
C GLY A 292 2.91 2.00 -19.14
N ILE A 293 2.86 3.34 -19.04
CA ILE A 293 2.00 4.06 -18.09
C ILE A 293 0.54 3.66 -18.27
N ILE A 294 0.06 3.59 -19.52
CA ILE A 294 -1.33 3.32 -19.86
C ILE A 294 -1.78 1.94 -19.35
N PRO A 295 -1.18 0.81 -19.79
CA PRO A 295 -1.63 -0.50 -19.32
C PRO A 295 -1.40 -0.68 -17.82
N TYR A 296 -0.29 -0.17 -17.27
CA TYR A 296 0.03 -0.36 -15.85
C TYR A 296 -0.97 0.34 -14.92
N PHE A 297 -1.12 1.66 -15.04
CA PHE A 297 -2.06 2.42 -14.21
C PHE A 297 -3.52 2.14 -14.60
N GLY A 298 -3.76 1.70 -15.83
CA GLY A 298 -5.06 1.22 -16.30
C GLY A 298 -5.54 -0.01 -15.55
N ILE A 299 -4.74 -1.08 -15.57
CA ILE A 299 -5.06 -2.34 -14.89
C ILE A 299 -5.12 -2.11 -13.39
N LEU A 300 -4.14 -1.40 -12.83
CA LEU A 300 -4.05 -1.13 -11.39
C LEU A 300 -5.22 -0.26 -10.90
N GLY A 301 -5.66 0.72 -11.69
CA GLY A 301 -6.86 1.52 -11.43
C GLY A 301 -8.14 0.69 -11.46
N ILE A 302 -8.38 -0.06 -12.53
CA ILE A 302 -9.58 -0.90 -12.67
C ILE A 302 -9.66 -1.92 -11.53
N PHE A 303 -8.55 -2.60 -11.22
CA PHE A 303 -8.46 -3.56 -10.13
C PHE A 303 -8.85 -2.92 -8.79
N LEU A 304 -8.27 -1.78 -8.43
CA LEU A 304 -8.54 -1.13 -7.15
C LEU A 304 -9.96 -0.57 -7.06
N GLY A 305 -10.50 -0.02 -8.16
CA GLY A 305 -11.87 0.47 -8.22
C GLY A 305 -12.90 -0.64 -7.98
N LEU A 306 -12.68 -1.81 -8.59
CA LEU A 306 -13.53 -2.98 -8.41
C LEU A 306 -13.38 -3.56 -7.00
N PHE A 307 -12.13 -3.71 -6.54
CA PHE A 307 -11.85 -4.30 -5.23
C PHE A 307 -12.36 -3.42 -4.07
N TYR A 308 -12.36 -2.10 -4.23
CA TYR A 308 -12.95 -1.17 -3.28
C TYR A 308 -14.43 -1.47 -3.01
N LYS A 309 -15.23 -1.63 -4.05
CA LYS A 309 -16.68 -1.88 -3.93
C LYS A 309 -16.95 -3.23 -3.26
N ILE A 310 -16.18 -4.25 -3.63
CA ILE A 310 -16.24 -5.58 -2.99
C ILE A 310 -15.86 -5.47 -1.50
N ALA A 311 -14.77 -4.77 -1.17
CA ALA A 311 -14.30 -4.61 0.20
C ALA A 311 -15.28 -3.83 1.09
N GLU A 312 -15.91 -2.78 0.57
CA GLU A 312 -16.92 -1.98 1.29
C GLU A 312 -18.15 -2.83 1.66
N LYS A 313 -18.58 -3.73 0.76
CA LYS A 313 -19.74 -4.60 0.96
C LYS A 313 -19.43 -5.84 1.81
N LEU A 314 -18.34 -6.55 1.53
CA LEU A 314 -18.02 -7.84 2.16
C LEU A 314 -17.28 -7.71 3.50
N LYS A 315 -16.50 -6.65 3.72
CA LYS A 315 -15.69 -6.43 4.94
C LYS A 315 -14.78 -7.63 5.27
N GLY A 316 -14.27 -7.71 6.51
CA GLY A 316 -13.41 -8.80 6.96
C GLY A 316 -12.08 -8.88 6.20
N VAL A 317 -11.71 -10.05 5.68
CA VAL A 317 -10.46 -10.26 4.91
C VAL A 317 -10.38 -9.30 3.72
N TYR A 318 -11.46 -9.11 2.97
CA TYR A 318 -11.48 -8.24 1.79
C TYR A 318 -11.08 -6.81 2.16
N LEU A 319 -11.64 -6.29 3.25
CA LEU A 319 -11.33 -4.94 3.72
C LEU A 319 -9.92 -4.82 4.30
N GLY A 320 -9.46 -5.83 5.06
CA GLY A 320 -8.11 -5.83 5.62
C GLY A 320 -7.04 -5.83 4.53
N VAL A 321 -7.20 -6.67 3.50
CA VAL A 321 -6.27 -6.75 2.36
C VAL A 321 -6.34 -5.47 1.54
N PHE A 322 -7.54 -4.98 1.23
CA PHE A 322 -7.72 -3.73 0.50
C PHE A 322 -7.01 -2.55 1.18
N ALA A 323 -7.17 -2.41 2.50
CA ALA A 323 -6.54 -1.32 3.23
C ALA A 323 -5.00 -1.35 3.17
N ILE A 324 -4.40 -2.54 3.12
CA ILE A 324 -2.95 -2.69 2.97
C ILE A 324 -2.49 -2.33 1.57
N VAL A 325 -3.14 -2.87 0.54
CA VAL A 325 -2.82 -2.58 -0.86
C VAL A 325 -2.91 -1.07 -1.11
N VAL A 326 -3.93 -0.41 -0.58
CA VAL A 326 -4.10 1.05 -0.65
C VAL A 326 -3.01 1.80 0.10
N SER A 327 -2.62 1.32 1.28
CA SER A 327 -1.54 1.95 2.05
C SER A 327 -0.21 1.89 1.30
N TYR A 328 0.10 0.73 0.70
CA TYR A 328 1.26 0.57 -0.17
C TYR A 328 1.18 1.45 -1.41
N LEU A 329 0.00 1.59 -2.03
CA LEU A 329 -0.19 2.49 -3.17
C LEU A 329 0.25 3.92 -2.83
N ILE A 330 -0.21 4.47 -1.71
CA ILE A 330 0.09 5.85 -1.32
C ILE A 330 1.58 6.01 -1.01
N VAL A 331 2.16 5.07 -0.27
CA VAL A 331 3.60 5.10 0.08
C VAL A 331 4.48 4.87 -1.16
N SER A 332 4.00 4.13 -2.16
CA SER A 332 4.74 3.82 -3.39
C SER A 332 4.99 5.03 -4.29
N ILE A 333 4.28 6.15 -4.08
CA ILE A 333 4.62 7.43 -4.74
C ILE A 333 6.08 7.79 -4.44
N GLU A 334 6.54 7.55 -3.20
CA GLU A 334 7.92 7.78 -2.77
C GLU A 334 8.83 6.55 -3.01
N THR A 335 8.37 5.35 -2.63
CA THR A 335 9.28 4.18 -2.52
C THR A 335 9.18 3.16 -3.65
N GLY A 336 8.25 3.36 -4.59
CA GLY A 336 7.92 2.41 -5.66
C GLY A 336 7.23 1.12 -5.16
N LEU A 337 6.77 0.29 -6.10
CA LEU A 337 6.13 -1.01 -5.86
C LEU A 337 7.08 -2.19 -6.23
N LEU A 338 8.34 -2.11 -5.83
CA LEU A 338 9.39 -3.06 -6.26
C LEU A 338 9.84 -4.06 -5.19
N ASP A 339 9.13 -4.14 -4.08
CA ASP A 339 9.40 -5.14 -3.04
C ASP A 339 8.49 -6.37 -3.25
N PHE A 340 9.04 -7.58 -3.21
CA PHE A 340 8.32 -8.83 -3.49
C PHE A 340 7.07 -9.05 -2.63
N ASP A 341 7.16 -8.75 -1.34
CA ASP A 341 6.05 -8.86 -0.39
C ASP A 341 4.89 -7.93 -0.78
N VAL A 342 5.20 -6.76 -1.33
CA VAL A 342 4.19 -5.83 -1.84
C VAL A 342 3.51 -6.42 -3.07
N LEU A 343 4.27 -6.98 -4.01
CA LEU A 343 3.72 -7.68 -5.17
C LEU A 343 2.82 -8.85 -4.73
N LEU A 344 3.21 -9.60 -3.70
CA LEU A 344 2.39 -10.67 -3.13
C LEU A 344 1.07 -10.15 -2.54
N TYR A 345 1.07 -8.99 -1.86
CA TYR A 345 -0.18 -8.40 -1.35
C TYR A 345 -1.11 -7.94 -2.47
N TYR A 346 -0.56 -7.34 -3.53
CA TYR A 346 -1.35 -6.96 -4.71
C TYR A 346 -1.91 -8.20 -5.42
N LEU A 347 -1.11 -9.25 -5.58
CA LEU A 347 -1.54 -10.52 -6.17
C LEU A 347 -2.61 -11.21 -5.31
N PHE A 348 -2.45 -11.22 -3.99
CA PHE A 348 -3.44 -11.77 -3.07
C PHE A 348 -4.76 -10.98 -3.13
N GLY A 349 -4.69 -9.64 -3.17
CA GLY A 349 -5.85 -8.79 -3.38
C GLY A 349 -6.55 -9.06 -4.71
N PHE A 350 -5.78 -9.23 -5.79
CA PHE A 350 -6.30 -9.55 -7.12
C PHE A 350 -7.02 -10.89 -7.16
N ILE A 351 -6.42 -11.94 -6.58
CA ILE A 351 -7.04 -13.27 -6.46
C ILE A 351 -8.33 -13.19 -5.65
N LEU A 352 -8.34 -12.48 -4.52
CA LEU A 352 -9.56 -12.31 -3.70
C LEU A 352 -10.67 -11.59 -4.47
N CYS A 353 -10.30 -10.59 -5.26
CA CYS A 353 -11.21 -9.80 -6.09
C CYS A 353 -11.87 -10.67 -7.17
N ILE A 354 -11.08 -11.49 -7.88
CA ILE A 354 -11.57 -12.46 -8.87
C ILE A 354 -12.42 -13.53 -8.19
N TYR A 355 -11.94 -14.11 -7.09
CA TYR A 355 -12.64 -15.15 -6.34
C TYR A 355 -14.03 -14.69 -5.90
N ALA A 356 -14.14 -13.49 -5.33
CA ALA A 356 -15.43 -12.91 -4.97
C ALA A 356 -16.32 -12.76 -6.20
N SER A 357 -15.81 -12.15 -7.27
CA SER A 357 -16.58 -11.89 -8.49
C SER A 357 -17.14 -13.19 -9.11
N ILE A 358 -16.29 -14.20 -9.31
CA ILE A 358 -16.69 -15.49 -9.89
C ILE A 358 -17.69 -16.21 -8.99
N LYS A 359 -17.44 -16.23 -7.68
CA LYS A 359 -18.28 -16.95 -6.72
C LYS A 359 -19.72 -16.44 -6.73
N TYR A 360 -19.91 -15.11 -6.72
CA TYR A 360 -21.25 -14.54 -6.74
C TYR A 360 -21.95 -14.73 -8.09
N ILE A 361 -21.21 -14.70 -9.20
CA ILE A 361 -21.75 -15.02 -10.53
C ILE A 361 -22.19 -16.50 -10.61
N LEU A 362 -21.43 -17.43 -10.04
CA LEU A 362 -21.78 -18.86 -10.02
C LEU A 362 -23.04 -19.12 -9.19
N ILE A 363 -23.16 -18.50 -8.01
CA ILE A 363 -24.34 -18.66 -7.13
C ILE A 363 -25.64 -18.25 -7.85
N ASP A 364 -25.58 -17.26 -8.74
CA ASP A 364 -26.73 -16.85 -9.55
C ASP A 364 -27.08 -17.87 -10.64
N LYS A 365 -26.07 -18.44 -11.31
CA LYS A 365 -26.30 -19.44 -12.36
C LYS A 365 -26.97 -20.71 -11.84
N PHE A 366 -26.65 -21.16 -10.62
CA PHE A 366 -27.31 -22.30 -9.98
C PHE A 366 -28.71 -21.98 -9.41
N LYS A 367 -29.24 -20.77 -9.65
CA LYS A 367 -30.61 -20.36 -9.30
C LYS A 367 -31.58 -20.49 -10.47
N LYS A 368 -31.07 -20.54 -11.70
CA LYS A 368 -31.82 -20.90 -12.92
C LYS A 368 -31.70 -22.40 -13.15
#